data_AF-A0A0L0VW13-F1
#
_entry.id   AF-A0A0L0VW13-F1
#
_cell.length_a   1.000
_cell.length_b   1.000
_cell.length_c   1.000
_cell.angle_alpha   90.00
_cell.angle_beta   90.00
_cell.angle_gamma   90.00
#
_symmetry.space_group_name_H-M   'P 1'
#
loop_
_entity.id
_entity.type
_entity.pdbx_description
1 polymer ?
#
loop_
_entity_poly.entity_id
_entity_poly.type
_entity_poly.pdbx_seq_one_letter_code
_entity_poly.pdbx_strand_id
1 'polypeptide(L)'
;MSPKRQFRALINRTGPSAITQGLAERQATIQSVSGKTLKTLESVAAKKLPVKNEMKEISTLVQAQLEKCAIVSEAKKESSKVIKVLDATLRDIGGLNDEIERLVSDRLNILRRCKLESISLPILEGSLRQIPMNEVVTDAATPNEASSQNTPQAVDPRNHGIKIDCARLDDEAKENPSFELEQHFMDKLATLNAQIEAMVPKTRALEKATTDEFTEIWNKRVNLFNQAYNHIKNKIHEVYWELTKGSSNDYRLAAGERGVSNDGKAYLELDDFEQLYSHGIKYSTMPPGKRY
;
A
#
# COMPACT_ATOMS: atom_id res chain seq x y z
N MET A 1 149.54 23.50 36.69
CA MET A 1 149.24 24.72 35.89
C MET A 1 149.01 24.27 34.45
N SER A 2 147.93 24.52 33.70
CA SER A 2 146.86 25.53 33.74
C SER A 2 145.61 25.00 32.98
N PRO A 3 144.37 25.30 33.42
CA PRO A 3 143.11 24.75 32.91
C PRO A 3 142.60 25.51 31.66
N LYS A 4 143.25 25.34 30.51
CA LYS A 4 142.79 25.94 29.23
C LYS A 4 142.71 24.98 28.04
N ARG A 5 142.99 23.68 28.21
CA ARG A 5 142.98 22.71 27.09
C ARG A 5 141.83 21.71 27.08
N GLN A 6 141.08 21.54 28.17
CA GLN A 6 139.98 20.57 28.21
C GLN A 6 138.59 21.15 27.85
N PHE A 7 138.42 22.48 27.84
CA PHE A 7 137.18 23.12 27.37
C PHE A 7 136.97 23.02 25.84
N ARG A 8 138.00 22.62 25.08
CA ARG A 8 137.90 22.42 23.62
C ARG A 8 137.41 21.02 23.23
N ALA A 9 137.29 20.11 24.18
CA ALA A 9 136.77 18.75 23.95
C ALA A 9 135.26 18.61 24.19
N LEU A 10 134.61 19.57 24.87
CA LEU A 10 133.16 19.53 25.10
C LEU A 10 132.32 20.19 23.99
N ILE A 11 132.91 21.10 23.20
CA ILE A 11 132.19 21.87 22.16
C ILE A 11 132.12 21.13 20.81
N ASN A 12 132.96 20.11 20.60
CA ASN A 12 133.02 19.36 19.33
C ASN A 12 132.13 18.10 19.28
N ARG A 13 131.33 17.82 20.32
CA ARG A 13 130.37 16.70 20.32
C ARG A 13 128.92 17.10 20.03
N THR A 14 128.62 18.39 19.99
CA THR A 14 127.35 18.91 19.48
C THR A 14 127.65 19.87 18.34
N GLY A 15 128.23 19.32 17.27
CA GLY A 15 128.42 20.07 16.04
C GLY A 15 127.07 20.55 15.48
N PRO A 16 127.03 21.69 14.77
CA PRO A 16 125.83 22.21 14.11
C PRO A 16 125.13 21.15 13.24
N SER A 17 125.88 20.14 12.76
CA SER A 17 125.39 18.96 12.04
C SER A 17 124.27 18.17 12.75
N ALA A 18 124.33 17.97 14.07
CA ALA A 18 123.34 17.15 14.79
C ALA A 18 122.03 17.92 15.02
N ILE A 19 122.13 19.24 15.21
CA ILE A 19 120.98 20.14 15.29
C ILE A 19 120.34 20.31 13.90
N THR A 20 121.15 20.39 12.84
CA THR A 20 120.63 20.44 11.46
C THR A 20 120.04 19.11 10.99
N GLN A 21 120.56 17.96 11.43
CA GLN A 21 119.96 16.65 11.15
C GLN A 21 118.64 16.47 11.91
N GLY A 22 118.58 16.80 13.20
CA GLY A 22 117.33 16.76 13.98
C GLY A 22 116.27 17.75 13.48
N LEU A 23 116.69 18.93 12.97
CA LEU A 23 115.80 19.87 12.28
C LEU A 23 115.34 19.32 10.92
N ALA A 24 116.21 18.67 10.14
CA ALA A 24 115.84 18.06 8.86
C ALA A 24 114.88 16.87 9.03
N GLU A 25 115.08 16.02 10.05
CA GLU A 25 114.17 14.92 10.38
C GLU A 25 112.81 15.44 10.88
N ARG A 26 112.80 16.49 11.70
CA ARG A 26 111.56 17.17 12.12
C ARG A 26 110.86 17.84 10.93
N GLN A 27 111.60 18.49 10.04
CA GLN A 27 111.08 19.08 8.79
C GLN A 27 110.45 18.01 7.90
N ALA A 28 111.12 16.88 7.71
CA ALA A 28 110.62 15.75 6.91
C ALA A 28 109.40 15.10 7.56
N THR A 29 109.37 14.99 8.89
CA THR A 29 108.21 14.46 9.63
C THR A 29 107.03 15.42 9.53
N ILE A 30 107.25 16.73 9.66
CA ILE A 30 106.22 17.76 9.48
C ILE A 30 105.71 17.77 8.04
N GLN A 31 106.57 17.64 7.03
CA GLN A 31 106.17 17.54 5.63
C GLN A 31 105.38 16.25 5.33
N SER A 32 105.79 15.12 5.93
CA SER A 32 105.08 13.84 5.83
C SER A 32 103.71 13.89 6.49
N VAL A 33 103.61 14.46 7.69
CA VAL A 33 102.34 14.65 8.42
C VAL A 33 101.46 15.67 7.71
N SER A 34 102.02 16.78 7.22
CA SER A 34 101.34 17.79 6.41
C SER A 34 100.79 17.21 5.11
N GLY A 35 101.56 16.38 4.41
CA GLY A 35 101.09 15.70 3.20
C GLY A 35 100.00 14.66 3.49
N LYS A 36 100.07 13.96 4.62
CA LYS A 36 99.02 13.04 5.08
C LYS A 36 97.74 13.79 5.46
N THR A 37 97.85 14.91 6.17
CA THR A 37 96.69 15.74 6.55
C THR A 37 96.06 16.43 5.33
N LEU A 38 96.84 16.84 4.33
CA LEU A 38 96.32 17.36 3.06
C LEU A 38 95.52 16.30 2.30
N LYS A 39 96.06 15.08 2.18
CA LYS A 39 95.36 13.96 1.53
C LYS A 39 94.07 13.57 2.24
N THR A 40 94.05 13.61 3.58
CA THR A 40 92.80 13.34 4.33
C THR A 40 91.81 14.50 4.20
N LEU A 41 92.27 15.76 4.16
CA LEU A 41 91.41 16.92 3.90
C LEU A 41 90.79 16.89 2.51
N GLU A 42 91.56 16.55 1.48
CA GLU A 42 91.06 16.38 0.11
C GLU A 42 90.05 15.24 0.01
N SER A 43 90.32 14.10 0.67
CA SER A 43 89.38 12.97 0.75
C SER A 43 88.08 13.35 1.48
N VAL A 44 88.17 14.11 2.58
CA VAL A 44 87.00 14.61 3.31
C VAL A 44 86.23 15.64 2.48
N ALA A 45 86.91 16.54 1.76
CA ALA A 45 86.28 17.52 0.87
C ALA A 45 85.58 16.83 -0.31
N ALA A 46 86.22 15.82 -0.91
CA ALA A 46 85.66 15.01 -1.98
C ALA A 46 84.40 14.25 -1.54
N LYS A 47 84.34 13.78 -0.29
CA LYS A 47 83.14 13.13 0.29
C LYS A 47 82.08 14.12 0.77
N LYS A 48 82.44 15.36 1.13
CA LYS A 48 81.50 16.40 1.57
C LYS A 48 80.65 16.95 0.42
N LEU A 49 81.18 16.92 -0.81
CA LEU A 49 80.48 17.35 -2.02
C LEU A 49 79.25 16.49 -2.37
N PRO A 50 79.34 15.14 -2.47
CA PRO A 50 78.18 14.29 -2.74
C PRO A 50 77.15 14.35 -1.62
N VAL A 51 77.58 14.34 -0.35
CA VAL A 51 76.67 14.48 0.81
C VAL A 51 75.86 15.78 0.74
N LYS A 52 76.49 16.89 0.30
CA LYS A 52 75.79 18.17 0.13
C LYS A 52 74.78 18.14 -1.03
N ASN A 53 75.05 17.38 -2.08
CA ASN A 53 74.13 17.22 -3.21
C ASN A 53 72.95 16.32 -2.82
N GLU A 54 73.21 15.20 -2.15
CA GLU A 54 72.18 14.31 -1.58
C GLU A 54 71.27 15.06 -0.61
N MET A 55 71.83 15.93 0.26
CA MET A 55 71.02 16.78 1.15
C MET A 55 70.06 17.70 0.41
N LYS A 56 70.48 18.27 -0.72
CA LYS A 56 69.62 19.13 -1.54
C LYS A 56 68.52 18.31 -2.22
N GLU A 57 68.87 17.15 -2.74
CA GLU A 57 67.93 16.24 -3.39
C GLU A 57 66.88 15.72 -2.41
N ILE A 58 67.28 15.32 -1.20
CA ILE A 58 66.37 14.97 -0.09
C ILE A 58 65.46 16.16 0.25
N SER A 59 66.00 17.38 0.34
CA SER A 59 65.19 18.57 0.62
C SER A 59 64.11 18.79 -0.45
N THR A 60 64.45 18.63 -1.73
CA THR A 60 63.47 18.76 -2.82
C THR A 60 62.41 17.66 -2.79
N LEU A 61 62.82 16.43 -2.44
CA LEU A 61 61.92 15.27 -2.30
C LEU A 61 60.95 15.44 -1.13
N VAL A 62 61.41 15.94 0.01
CA VAL A 62 60.57 16.23 1.18
C VAL A 62 59.52 17.30 0.84
N GLN A 63 59.92 18.33 0.11
CA GLN A 63 59.00 19.40 -0.30
C GLN A 63 57.94 18.89 -1.28
N ALA A 64 58.33 18.10 -2.28
CA ALA A 64 57.40 17.42 -3.19
C ALA A 64 56.46 16.44 -2.45
N GLN A 65 56.95 15.76 -1.41
CA GLN A 65 56.13 14.87 -0.59
C GLN A 65 55.10 15.63 0.24
N LEU A 66 55.46 16.80 0.79
CA LEU A 66 54.54 17.66 1.53
C LEU A 66 53.41 18.17 0.63
N GLU A 67 53.73 18.61 -0.59
CA GLU A 67 52.73 19.04 -1.59
C GLU A 67 51.77 17.90 -1.96
N LYS A 68 52.29 16.70 -2.22
CA LYS A 68 51.46 15.51 -2.48
C LYS A 68 50.58 15.14 -1.28
N CYS A 69 51.13 15.19 -0.06
CA CYS A 69 50.37 14.95 1.17
C CYS A 69 49.23 15.97 1.35
N ALA A 70 49.44 17.24 0.99
CA ALA A 70 48.40 18.26 1.03
C ALA A 70 47.25 17.96 0.06
N ILE A 71 47.57 17.61 -1.19
CA ILE A 71 46.58 17.22 -2.21
C ILE A 71 45.78 15.99 -1.77
N VAL A 72 46.45 14.97 -1.21
CA VAL A 72 45.77 13.76 -0.71
C VAL A 72 44.86 14.10 0.47
N SER A 73 45.27 15.00 1.37
CA SER A 73 44.44 15.45 2.49
C SER A 73 43.18 16.17 2.01
N GLU A 74 43.30 17.02 0.99
CA GLU A 74 42.17 17.72 0.39
C GLU A 74 41.22 16.77 -0.35
N ALA A 75 41.75 15.85 -1.16
CA ALA A 75 40.97 14.82 -1.84
C ALA A 75 40.22 13.91 -0.85
N LYS A 76 40.84 13.57 0.29
CA LYS A 76 40.17 12.81 1.38
C LYS A 76 39.02 13.59 2.01
N LYS A 77 39.19 14.90 2.23
CA LYS A 77 38.11 15.76 2.75
C LYS A 77 36.94 15.80 1.77
N GLU A 78 37.21 15.95 0.47
CA GLU A 78 36.15 15.98 -0.54
C GLU A 78 35.45 14.63 -0.67
N SER A 79 36.20 13.53 -0.68
CA SER A 79 35.62 12.17 -0.65
C SER A 79 34.71 11.96 0.56
N SER A 80 35.09 12.46 1.74
CA SER A 80 34.24 12.39 2.93
C SER A 80 32.94 13.18 2.79
N LYS A 81 32.95 14.33 2.09
CA LYS A 81 31.71 15.07 1.80
C LYS A 81 30.81 14.31 0.83
N VAL A 82 31.38 13.75 -0.23
CA VAL A 82 30.64 12.95 -1.22
C VAL A 82 29.99 11.73 -0.56
N ILE A 83 30.69 11.03 0.34
CA ILE A 83 30.13 9.90 1.10
C ILE A 83 28.92 10.33 1.94
N LYS A 84 29.00 11.48 2.63
CA LYS A 84 27.86 11.99 3.42
C LYS A 84 26.64 12.30 2.55
N VAL A 85 26.86 12.89 1.38
CA VAL A 85 25.76 13.16 0.42
C VAL A 85 25.18 11.85 -0.10
N LEU A 86 26.04 10.87 -0.44
CA LEU A 86 25.60 9.55 -0.86
C LEU A 86 24.73 8.89 0.21
N ASP A 87 25.18 8.84 1.46
CA ASP A 87 24.43 8.25 2.58
C ASP A 87 23.07 8.95 2.79
N ALA A 88 23.01 10.28 2.65
CA ALA A 88 21.76 11.03 2.70
C ALA A 88 20.81 10.64 1.55
N THR A 89 21.32 10.60 0.31
CA THR A 89 20.50 10.21 -0.85
C THR A 89 20.00 8.78 -0.77
N LEU A 90 20.81 7.84 -0.25
CA LEU A 90 20.38 6.45 -0.05
C LEU A 90 19.25 6.37 0.99
N ARG A 91 19.31 7.20 2.03
CA ARG A 91 18.22 7.29 3.01
C ARG A 91 16.93 7.84 2.40
N ASP A 92 17.04 8.86 1.56
CA ASP A 92 15.88 9.44 0.86
C ASP A 92 15.26 8.44 -0.12
N ILE A 93 16.08 7.66 -0.84
CA ILE A 93 15.60 6.57 -1.71
C ILE A 93 14.84 5.52 -0.89
N GLY A 94 15.35 5.16 0.29
CA GLY A 94 14.64 4.25 1.20
C GLY A 94 13.26 4.78 1.59
N GLY A 95 13.18 6.05 2.01
CA GLY A 95 11.90 6.66 2.38
C GLY A 95 10.91 6.78 1.22
N LEU A 96 11.39 7.08 0.01
CA LEU A 96 10.54 7.12 -1.19
C LEU A 96 10.05 5.71 -1.60
N ASN A 97 10.88 4.68 -1.43
CA ASN A 97 10.46 3.29 -1.67
C ASN A 97 9.35 2.86 -0.68
N ASP A 98 9.51 3.16 0.61
CA ASP A 98 8.49 2.85 1.63
C ASP A 98 7.16 3.56 1.29
N GLU A 99 7.22 4.82 0.84
CA GLU A 99 6.05 5.58 0.43
C GLU A 99 5.38 5.01 -0.84
N ILE A 100 6.18 4.56 -1.82
CA ILE A 100 5.66 3.87 -3.02
C ILE A 100 4.91 2.61 -2.61
N GLU A 101 5.47 1.78 -1.73
CA GLU A 101 4.82 0.55 -1.27
C GLU A 101 3.50 0.82 -0.53
N ARG A 102 3.48 1.88 0.30
CA ARG A 102 2.27 2.35 0.97
C ARG A 102 1.19 2.78 -0.04
N LEU A 103 1.54 3.65 -1.00
CA LEU A 103 0.60 4.14 -2.02
C LEU A 103 0.08 3.02 -2.93
N VAL A 104 0.92 2.04 -3.28
CA VAL A 104 0.51 0.87 -4.06
C VAL A 104 -0.50 0.02 -3.30
N SER A 105 -0.24 -0.20 -2.01
CA SER A 105 -1.14 -0.96 -1.13
C SER A 105 -2.49 -0.25 -0.95
N ASP A 106 -2.47 1.06 -0.71
CA ASP A 106 -3.67 1.89 -0.59
C ASP A 106 -4.49 1.88 -1.89
N ARG A 107 -3.82 2.08 -3.03
CA ARG A 107 -4.44 2.00 -4.36
C ARG A 107 -5.09 0.62 -4.59
N LEU A 108 -4.42 -0.47 -4.22
CA LEU A 108 -4.99 -1.81 -4.35
C LEU A 108 -6.24 -2.00 -3.49
N ASN A 109 -6.22 -1.51 -2.26
CA ASN A 109 -7.37 -1.58 -1.36
C ASN A 109 -8.57 -0.80 -1.89
N ILE A 110 -8.35 0.39 -2.45
CA ILE A 110 -9.40 1.18 -3.12
C ILE A 110 -9.99 0.38 -4.29
N LEU A 111 -9.15 -0.17 -5.16
CA LEU A 111 -9.63 -0.92 -6.33
C LEU A 111 -10.38 -2.22 -5.93
N ARG A 112 -9.95 -2.89 -4.86
CA ARG A 112 -10.67 -4.04 -4.27
C ARG A 112 -12.05 -3.64 -3.78
N ARG A 113 -12.17 -2.53 -3.03
CA ARG A 113 -13.47 -1.99 -2.58
C ARG A 113 -14.37 -1.68 -3.75
N CYS A 114 -13.87 -0.97 -4.78
CA CYS A 114 -14.66 -0.69 -5.98
C CYS A 114 -15.17 -1.96 -6.68
N LYS A 115 -14.37 -3.03 -6.71
CA LYS A 115 -14.81 -4.31 -7.27
C LYS A 115 -15.84 -5.04 -6.38
N LEU A 116 -15.73 -4.98 -5.06
CA LEU A 116 -16.68 -5.59 -4.13
C LEU A 116 -18.03 -4.85 -4.12
N GLU A 117 -17.99 -3.52 -4.06
CA GLU A 117 -19.16 -2.64 -4.01
C GLU A 117 -19.76 -2.41 -5.42
N SER A 118 -19.18 -3.02 -6.46
CA SER A 118 -19.59 -2.86 -7.87
C SER A 118 -19.66 -1.40 -8.33
N ILE A 119 -18.72 -0.58 -7.86
CA ILE A 119 -18.56 0.82 -8.27
C ILE A 119 -17.96 0.86 -9.67
N SER A 120 -18.66 1.52 -10.60
CA SER A 120 -18.17 1.73 -11.97
C SER A 120 -17.09 2.80 -11.98
N LEU A 121 -15.88 2.43 -12.40
CA LEU A 121 -14.77 3.36 -12.60
C LEU A 121 -14.55 3.60 -14.10
N PRO A 122 -14.21 4.83 -14.52
CA PRO A 122 -13.81 5.12 -15.89
C PRO A 122 -12.38 4.60 -16.12
N ILE A 123 -12.25 3.43 -16.75
CA ILE A 123 -10.97 2.73 -16.97
C ILE A 123 -10.52 2.97 -18.42
N LEU A 124 -9.27 3.42 -18.60
CA LEU A 124 -8.63 3.58 -19.92
C LEU A 124 -7.97 2.28 -20.37
N GLU A 125 -7.24 1.62 -19.47
CA GLU A 125 -6.50 0.38 -19.73
C GLU A 125 -6.68 -0.60 -18.57
N GLY A 126 -6.72 -1.90 -18.87
CA GLY A 126 -6.82 -2.98 -17.88
C GLY A 126 -8.25 -3.34 -17.48
N SER A 127 -8.39 -4.20 -16.46
CA SER A 127 -9.71 -4.60 -15.93
C SER A 127 -9.66 -4.86 -14.43
N LEU A 128 -10.70 -4.37 -13.71
CA LEU A 128 -10.89 -4.65 -12.28
C LEU A 128 -10.90 -6.17 -11.97
N ARG A 129 -11.27 -7.03 -12.94
CA ARG A 129 -11.28 -8.49 -12.76
C ARG A 129 -9.90 -9.06 -12.40
N GLN A 130 -8.83 -8.45 -12.89
CA GLN A 130 -7.44 -8.88 -12.67
C GLN A 130 -6.94 -8.63 -11.24
N ILE A 131 -7.71 -7.90 -10.41
CA ILE A 131 -7.32 -7.61 -9.02
C ILE A 131 -7.60 -8.83 -8.13
N PRO A 132 -6.58 -9.38 -7.44
CA PRO A 132 -6.74 -10.47 -6.50
C PRO A 132 -7.48 -10.00 -5.24
N MET A 133 -8.47 -10.79 -4.80
CA MET A 133 -9.25 -10.51 -3.58
C MET A 133 -8.59 -11.02 -2.31
N ASN A 134 -7.82 -12.11 -2.42
CA ASN A 134 -7.11 -12.72 -1.31
C ASN A 134 -5.65 -12.92 -1.72
N GLU A 135 -4.85 -11.86 -1.64
CA GLU A 135 -3.43 -12.02 -1.41
C GLU A 135 -3.22 -11.69 0.08
N VAL A 136 -2.91 -12.73 0.86
CA VAL A 136 -1.95 -12.51 1.95
C VAL A 136 -0.78 -11.85 1.24
N VAL A 137 -0.33 -10.69 1.71
CA VAL A 137 0.92 -10.08 1.28
C VAL A 137 2.00 -11.08 1.67
N THR A 138 2.18 -12.14 0.89
CA THR A 138 3.42 -12.88 0.90
C THR A 138 4.38 -11.90 0.28
N ASP A 139 5.29 -11.41 1.11
CA ASP A 139 6.58 -10.88 0.74
C ASP A 139 7.28 -11.91 -0.16
N ALA A 140 6.80 -12.04 -1.39
CA ALA A 140 7.46 -12.68 -2.49
C ALA A 140 8.20 -11.57 -3.26
N ALA A 141 8.93 -10.75 -2.50
CA ALA A 141 10.30 -10.51 -2.88
C ALA A 141 10.95 -11.90 -2.89
N THR A 142 11.09 -12.51 -4.05
CA THR A 142 12.25 -13.38 -4.27
C THR A 142 13.44 -12.56 -3.77
N PRO A 143 14.10 -12.92 -2.66
CA PRO A 143 15.37 -12.31 -2.32
C PRO A 143 16.27 -12.83 -3.43
N ASN A 144 16.47 -12.01 -4.46
CA ASN A 144 17.42 -12.34 -5.49
C ASN A 144 18.75 -12.49 -4.75
N GLU A 145 19.29 -13.70 -4.79
CA GLU A 145 20.52 -14.03 -4.11
C GLU A 145 21.61 -13.04 -4.56
N ALA A 146 22.39 -12.58 -3.58
CA ALA A 146 23.64 -11.87 -3.75
C ALA A 146 23.58 -10.46 -4.39
N SER A 147 23.32 -9.44 -3.55
CA SER A 147 24.03 -8.17 -3.69
C SER A 147 24.61 -7.77 -2.34
N SER A 148 25.95 -7.76 -2.26
CA SER A 148 26.75 -7.50 -1.06
C SER A 148 26.80 -6.01 -0.68
N GLN A 149 25.83 -5.19 -1.09
CA GLN A 149 25.82 -3.75 -0.81
C GLN A 149 24.43 -3.33 -0.39
N ASN A 150 24.33 -2.71 0.79
CA ASN A 150 23.14 -2.05 1.35
C ASN A 150 22.75 -0.83 0.48
N THR A 151 22.39 -1.06 -0.77
CA THR A 151 21.94 -0.03 -1.70
C THR A 151 20.45 -0.28 -1.94
N PRO A 152 19.54 0.59 -1.44
CA PRO A 152 18.12 0.44 -1.69
C PRO A 152 17.86 0.47 -3.20
N GLN A 153 17.34 -0.64 -3.71
CA GLN A 153 16.95 -0.79 -5.10
C GLN A 153 15.56 -0.18 -5.29
N ALA A 154 15.31 0.44 -6.46
CA ALA A 154 13.98 0.95 -6.79
C ALA A 154 12.95 -0.19 -6.78
N VAL A 155 11.88 -0.03 -5.99
CA VAL A 155 10.76 -0.97 -5.96
C VAL A 155 9.98 -0.84 -7.28
N ASP A 156 9.72 -1.97 -7.96
CA ASP A 156 8.83 -2.00 -9.13
C ASP A 156 7.38 -2.22 -8.65
N PRO A 157 6.53 -1.17 -8.66
CA PRO A 157 5.20 -1.27 -8.09
C PRO A 157 4.29 -2.11 -9.00
N ARG A 158 3.72 -3.20 -8.45
CA ARG A 158 2.75 -4.05 -9.16
C ARG A 158 1.48 -3.26 -9.46
N ASN A 159 1.44 -2.58 -10.61
CA ASN A 159 0.33 -1.69 -10.97
C ASN A 159 -0.90 -2.38 -11.57
N HIS A 160 -0.87 -3.72 -11.69
CA HIS A 160 -1.95 -4.56 -12.23
C HIS A 160 -2.46 -4.11 -13.62
N GLY A 161 -1.69 -3.27 -14.32
CA GLY A 161 -2.01 -2.76 -15.66
C GLY A 161 -3.24 -1.85 -15.74
N ILE A 162 -3.81 -1.39 -14.61
CA ILE A 162 -5.03 -0.57 -14.61
C ILE A 162 -4.66 0.90 -14.71
N LYS A 163 -5.19 1.62 -15.70
CA LYS A 163 -5.13 3.10 -15.78
C LYS A 163 -6.54 3.68 -15.71
N ILE A 164 -6.76 4.62 -14.80
CA ILE A 164 -8.05 5.29 -14.59
C ILE A 164 -8.04 6.61 -15.36
N ASP A 165 -9.16 6.93 -15.99
CA ASP A 165 -9.37 8.24 -16.61
C ASP A 165 -9.65 9.29 -15.54
N CYS A 166 -8.69 10.20 -15.36
CA CYS A 166 -8.78 11.33 -14.45
C CYS A 166 -8.94 12.68 -15.18
N ALA A 167 -9.26 12.68 -16.48
CA ALA A 167 -9.36 13.91 -17.28
C ALA A 167 -10.44 14.88 -16.79
N ARG A 168 -11.48 14.35 -16.11
CA ARG A 168 -12.59 15.12 -15.54
C ARG A 168 -12.28 15.76 -14.18
N LEU A 169 -11.10 15.49 -13.61
CA LEU A 169 -10.68 16.06 -12.34
C LEU A 169 -9.83 17.32 -12.62
N ASP A 170 -10.07 18.36 -11.84
CA ASP A 170 -9.24 19.57 -11.84
C ASP A 170 -7.90 19.27 -11.15
N ASP A 171 -6.87 20.07 -11.43
CA ASP A 171 -5.51 19.77 -10.98
C ASP A 171 -5.38 19.78 -9.44
N GLU A 172 -6.15 20.64 -8.76
CA GLU A 172 -6.25 20.64 -7.30
C GLU A 172 -6.82 19.33 -6.75
N ALA A 173 -7.73 18.67 -7.48
CA ALA A 173 -8.28 17.37 -7.10
C ALA A 173 -7.35 16.19 -7.47
N LYS A 174 -6.42 16.38 -8.41
CA LYS A 174 -5.41 15.38 -8.79
C LYS A 174 -4.21 15.37 -7.85
N GLU A 175 -3.79 16.54 -7.37
CA GLU A 175 -2.58 16.68 -6.56
C GLU A 175 -2.82 16.59 -5.05
N ASN A 176 -4.06 16.77 -4.59
CA ASN A 176 -4.36 16.71 -3.16
C ASN A 176 -4.90 15.34 -2.73
N PRO A 177 -4.14 14.55 -1.95
CA PRO A 177 -4.71 13.58 -1.02
C PRO A 177 -5.19 14.32 0.24
N SER A 178 -5.93 15.43 0.10
CA SER A 178 -6.39 16.15 1.28
C SER A 178 -7.45 15.29 1.95
N PHE A 179 -7.09 14.77 3.12
CA PHE A 179 -7.98 14.10 4.07
C PHE A 179 -9.32 14.87 4.25
N GLU A 180 -9.31 16.20 4.10
CA GLU A 180 -10.50 17.04 4.16
C GLU A 180 -11.50 16.77 3.02
N LEU A 181 -11.03 16.48 1.81
CA LEU A 181 -11.90 16.17 0.67
C LEU A 181 -12.56 14.80 0.84
N GLU A 182 -11.80 13.81 1.31
CA GLU A 182 -12.35 12.49 1.68
C GLU A 182 -13.38 12.63 2.78
N GLN A 183 -13.08 13.39 3.85
CA GLN A 183 -14.00 13.65 4.94
C GLN A 183 -15.29 14.33 4.46
N HIS A 184 -15.19 15.33 3.58
CA HIS A 184 -16.35 15.99 2.99
C HIS A 184 -17.25 15.00 2.21
N PHE A 185 -16.67 14.08 1.44
CA PHE A 185 -17.46 13.04 0.77
C PHE A 185 -18.08 12.04 1.74
N MET A 186 -17.37 11.67 2.81
CA MET A 186 -17.90 10.80 3.87
C MET A 186 -19.07 11.46 4.59
N ASP A 187 -18.99 12.74 4.91
CA ASP A 187 -20.07 13.50 5.54
C ASP A 187 -21.29 13.61 4.59
N LYS A 188 -21.04 13.83 3.30
CA LYS A 188 -22.11 13.86 2.28
C LYS A 188 -22.79 12.49 2.13
N LEU A 189 -22.04 11.39 2.18
CA LEU A 189 -22.61 10.04 2.20
C LEU A 189 -23.42 9.78 3.46
N ALA A 190 -22.91 10.19 4.63
CA ALA A 190 -23.62 10.05 5.90
C ALA A 190 -24.95 10.82 5.90
N THR A 191 -24.96 12.05 5.40
CA THR A 191 -26.19 12.86 5.29
C THR A 191 -27.18 12.27 4.30
N LEU A 192 -26.74 11.79 3.13
CA LEU A 192 -27.60 11.10 2.17
C LEU A 192 -28.19 9.81 2.74
N ASN A 193 -27.38 8.99 3.43
CA ASN A 193 -27.87 7.78 4.08
C ASN A 193 -28.89 8.08 5.18
N ALA A 194 -28.66 9.11 6.00
CA ALA A 194 -29.64 9.55 6.99
C ALA A 194 -30.96 10.02 6.34
N GLN A 195 -30.88 10.68 5.18
CA GLN A 195 -32.08 11.06 4.42
C GLN A 195 -32.84 9.84 3.87
N ILE A 196 -32.11 8.84 3.36
CA ILE A 196 -32.71 7.57 2.90
C ILE A 196 -33.40 6.87 4.07
N GLU A 197 -32.73 6.72 5.21
CA GLU A 197 -33.30 6.10 6.42
C GLU A 197 -34.53 6.87 6.92
N ALA A 198 -34.50 8.20 6.88
CA ALA A 198 -35.65 9.03 7.24
C ALA A 198 -36.84 8.91 6.25
N MET A 199 -36.60 8.47 5.01
CA MET A 199 -37.64 8.22 4.02
C MET A 199 -38.34 6.87 4.23
N VAL A 200 -37.63 5.86 4.74
CA VAL A 200 -38.18 4.51 5.01
C VAL A 200 -39.48 4.52 5.85
N PRO A 201 -39.61 5.25 6.98
CA PRO A 201 -40.87 5.26 7.73
C PRO A 201 -41.99 5.93 6.93
N LYS A 202 -41.69 6.92 6.08
CA LYS A 202 -42.70 7.59 5.25
C LYS A 202 -43.23 6.66 4.16
N THR A 203 -42.35 5.90 3.50
CA THR A 203 -42.78 4.92 2.49
C THR A 203 -43.58 3.80 3.11
N ARG A 204 -43.14 3.26 4.26
CA ARG A 204 -43.89 2.23 5.01
C ARG A 204 -45.25 2.74 5.50
N ALA A 205 -45.32 4.00 5.97
CA ALA A 205 -46.59 4.59 6.40
C ALA A 205 -47.55 4.76 5.22
N LEU A 206 -47.04 5.17 4.06
CA LEU A 206 -47.83 5.29 2.84
C LEU A 206 -48.34 3.91 2.37
N GLU A 207 -47.46 2.91 2.29
CA GLU A 207 -47.85 1.53 1.97
C GLU A 207 -48.95 1.04 2.90
N LYS A 208 -48.78 1.22 4.21
CA LYS A 208 -49.79 0.85 5.21
C LYS A 208 -51.11 1.59 5.02
N ALA A 209 -51.09 2.90 4.78
CA ALA A 209 -52.30 3.66 4.54
C ALA A 209 -53.05 3.15 3.29
N THR A 210 -52.34 2.88 2.20
CA THR A 210 -52.97 2.33 0.98
C THR A 210 -53.53 0.93 1.19
N THR A 211 -52.87 0.06 1.98
CA THR A 211 -53.41 -1.25 2.33
C THR A 211 -54.63 -1.15 3.25
N ASP A 212 -54.62 -0.21 4.20
CA ASP A 212 -55.72 0.01 5.13
C ASP A 212 -56.97 0.51 4.36
N GLU A 213 -56.80 1.47 3.44
CA GLU A 213 -57.88 1.95 2.55
C GLU A 213 -58.44 0.83 1.66
N PHE A 214 -57.56 0.02 1.06
CA PHE A 214 -57.98 -1.12 0.24
C PHE A 214 -58.76 -2.16 1.05
N THR A 215 -58.26 -2.53 2.23
CA THR A 215 -58.92 -3.51 3.10
C THR A 215 -60.26 -2.99 3.62
N GLU A 216 -60.41 -1.68 3.86
CA GLU A 216 -61.69 -1.09 4.23
C GLU A 216 -62.73 -1.25 3.12
N ILE A 217 -62.37 -0.92 1.88
CA ILE A 217 -63.25 -1.08 0.71
C ILE A 217 -63.57 -2.56 0.49
N TRP A 218 -62.56 -3.43 0.58
CA TRP A 218 -62.73 -4.87 0.42
C TRP A 218 -63.70 -5.42 1.47
N ASN A 219 -63.52 -5.08 2.75
CA ASN A 219 -64.40 -5.50 3.85
C ASN A 219 -65.84 -5.01 3.65
N LYS A 220 -66.02 -3.76 3.21
CA LYS A 220 -67.35 -3.21 2.89
C LYS A 220 -68.05 -4.01 1.79
N ARG A 221 -67.33 -4.31 0.70
CA ARG A 221 -67.89 -5.09 -0.42
C ARG A 221 -68.24 -6.52 0.00
N VAL A 222 -67.34 -7.18 0.73
CA VAL A 222 -67.55 -8.54 1.23
C VAL A 222 -68.72 -8.62 2.21
N ASN A 223 -68.83 -7.66 3.13
CA ASN A 223 -69.92 -7.63 4.11
C ASN A 223 -71.29 -7.47 3.43
N LEU A 224 -71.44 -6.49 2.53
CA LEU A 224 -72.68 -6.27 1.79
C LEU A 224 -73.07 -7.48 0.94
N PHE A 225 -72.09 -8.09 0.25
CA PHE A 225 -72.31 -9.31 -0.52
C PHE A 225 -72.80 -10.45 0.37
N ASN A 226 -72.09 -10.74 1.47
CA ASN A 226 -72.44 -11.82 2.39
C ASN A 226 -73.81 -11.60 3.05
N GLN A 227 -74.15 -10.35 3.39
CA GLN A 227 -75.45 -10.01 3.93
C GLN A 227 -76.58 -10.38 2.96
N ALA A 228 -76.46 -9.94 1.70
CA ALA A 228 -77.46 -10.24 0.66
C ALA A 228 -77.49 -11.74 0.31
N TYR A 229 -76.32 -12.34 0.12
CA TYR A 229 -76.17 -13.76 -0.22
C TYR A 229 -76.79 -14.67 0.85
N ASN A 230 -76.49 -14.44 2.13
CA ASN A 230 -77.05 -15.24 3.22
C ASN A 230 -78.56 -15.06 3.35
N HIS A 231 -79.08 -13.83 3.15
CA HIS A 231 -80.51 -13.59 3.15
C HIS A 231 -81.22 -14.40 2.05
N ILE A 232 -80.70 -14.36 0.81
CA ILE A 232 -81.25 -15.09 -0.33
C ILE A 232 -81.11 -16.61 -0.13
N LYS A 233 -79.93 -17.08 0.28
CA LYS A 233 -79.64 -18.50 0.52
C LYS A 233 -80.60 -19.12 1.53
N ASN A 234 -80.94 -18.39 2.60
CA ASN A 234 -81.86 -18.89 3.62
C ASN A 234 -83.32 -18.93 3.14
N LYS A 235 -83.71 -18.06 2.20
CA LYS A 235 -85.09 -17.95 1.71
C LYS A 235 -85.37 -18.74 0.43
N ILE A 236 -84.36 -18.99 -0.40
CA ILE A 236 -84.55 -19.65 -1.71
C ILE A 236 -85.10 -21.07 -1.57
N HIS A 237 -84.66 -21.82 -0.54
CA HIS A 237 -85.19 -23.15 -0.27
C HIS A 237 -86.65 -23.10 0.17
N GLU A 238 -87.00 -22.19 1.09
CA GLU A 238 -88.37 -22.03 1.61
C GLU A 238 -89.35 -21.65 0.50
N VAL A 239 -89.01 -20.66 -0.33
CA VAL A 239 -89.86 -20.23 -1.45
C VAL A 239 -90.02 -21.34 -2.49
N TYR A 240 -88.93 -22.02 -2.85
CA TYR A 240 -88.99 -23.11 -3.81
C TYR A 240 -89.80 -24.30 -3.28
N TRP A 241 -89.63 -24.64 -1.99
CA TRP A 241 -90.43 -25.63 -1.29
C TRP A 241 -91.91 -25.27 -1.31
N GLU A 242 -92.27 -24.02 -1.01
CA GLU A 242 -93.67 -23.59 -1.03
C GLU A 242 -94.31 -23.58 -2.42
N LEU A 243 -93.53 -23.34 -3.47
CA LEU A 243 -94.00 -23.40 -4.86
C LEU A 243 -94.12 -24.84 -5.37
N THR A 244 -93.32 -25.76 -4.83
CA THR A 244 -93.24 -27.16 -5.30
C THR A 244 -93.91 -28.16 -4.37
N LYS A 245 -94.39 -27.73 -3.18
CA LYS A 245 -95.21 -28.57 -2.30
C LYS A 245 -96.47 -28.99 -3.04
N GLY A 246 -96.70 -30.30 -3.12
CA GLY A 246 -97.91 -30.83 -3.75
C GLY A 246 -99.16 -30.26 -3.08
N SER A 247 -100.16 -29.88 -3.88
CA SER A 247 -101.48 -29.55 -3.34
C SER A 247 -102.09 -30.78 -2.68
N SER A 248 -102.81 -30.61 -1.56
CA SER A 248 -103.51 -31.69 -0.86
C SER A 248 -104.52 -32.44 -1.72
N ASN A 249 -104.83 -31.94 -2.93
CA ASN A 249 -105.71 -32.57 -3.90
C ASN A 249 -104.97 -33.28 -5.06
N ASP A 250 -103.64 -33.37 -5.01
CA ASP A 250 -102.86 -34.17 -5.96
C ASP A 250 -102.76 -35.61 -5.46
N TYR A 251 -103.46 -36.53 -6.14
CA TYR A 251 -103.62 -37.93 -5.73
C TYR A 251 -102.30 -38.73 -5.68
N ARG A 252 -101.17 -38.12 -6.03
CA ARG A 252 -99.82 -38.72 -5.93
C ARG A 252 -99.28 -38.74 -4.48
N LEU A 253 -100.08 -38.30 -3.51
CA LEU A 253 -99.82 -38.37 -2.07
C LEU A 253 -100.14 -39.76 -1.49
N ALA A 254 -99.33 -40.74 -1.84
CA ALA A 254 -98.96 -41.75 -0.88
C ALA A 254 -97.47 -41.97 -1.09
N ALA A 255 -96.70 -41.93 -0.02
CA ALA A 255 -95.29 -42.29 -0.02
C ALA A 255 -95.10 -43.61 -0.79
N GLY A 256 -94.73 -43.51 -2.07
CA GLY A 256 -94.68 -44.64 -2.98
C GLY A 256 -93.41 -45.42 -2.69
N GLU A 257 -93.50 -46.42 -1.80
CA GLU A 257 -92.69 -47.64 -1.66
C GLU A 257 -91.14 -47.56 -1.71
N ARG A 258 -90.54 -46.37 -1.90
CA ARG A 258 -89.12 -46.19 -2.22
C ARG A 258 -88.49 -44.93 -1.60
N GLY A 259 -89.10 -44.41 -0.53
CA GLY A 259 -88.50 -43.40 0.35
C GLY A 259 -88.19 -42.04 -0.27
N VAL A 260 -88.89 -41.64 -1.35
CA VAL A 260 -88.67 -40.33 -2.01
C VAL A 260 -89.72 -39.34 -1.52
N SER A 261 -89.27 -38.22 -0.94
CA SER A 261 -90.14 -37.08 -0.58
C SER A 261 -90.63 -36.39 -1.86
N ASN A 262 -91.89 -35.95 -1.84
CA ASN A 262 -92.53 -35.28 -2.98
C ASN A 262 -92.23 -33.79 -3.06
N ASP A 263 -91.28 -33.31 -2.25
CA ASP A 263 -91.03 -31.89 -2.10
C ASP A 263 -89.76 -31.49 -2.86
N GLY A 264 -89.84 -30.37 -3.60
CA GLY A 264 -88.68 -29.84 -4.28
C GLY A 264 -87.68 -29.20 -3.31
N LYS A 265 -86.39 -29.28 -3.63
CA LYS A 265 -85.32 -28.62 -2.88
C LYS A 265 -84.52 -27.68 -3.76
N ALA A 266 -84.06 -26.55 -3.22
CA ALA A 266 -83.20 -25.61 -3.90
C ALA A 266 -82.01 -25.25 -3.01
N TYR A 267 -80.83 -25.17 -3.62
CA TYR A 267 -79.55 -24.87 -2.98
C TYR A 267 -78.83 -23.75 -3.73
N LEU A 268 -78.18 -22.89 -2.96
CA LEU A 268 -77.30 -21.84 -3.46
C LEU A 268 -75.90 -22.08 -2.88
N GLU A 269 -74.93 -22.25 -3.76
CA GLU A 269 -73.53 -22.56 -3.44
C GLU A 269 -72.60 -21.51 -4.07
N LEU A 270 -71.51 -21.21 -3.38
CA LEU A 270 -70.45 -20.35 -3.89
C LEU A 270 -69.35 -21.24 -4.48
N ASP A 271 -68.85 -20.87 -5.67
CA ASP A 271 -67.75 -21.59 -6.31
C ASP A 271 -66.43 -21.38 -5.56
N ASP A 272 -66.21 -20.21 -4.98
CA ASP A 272 -65.06 -19.87 -4.15
C ASP A 272 -65.47 -18.98 -2.97
N PHE A 273 -65.11 -19.38 -1.74
CA PHE A 273 -65.43 -18.67 -0.50
C PHE A 273 -64.44 -17.54 -0.20
N GLU A 274 -63.28 -17.51 -0.87
CA GLU A 274 -62.21 -16.54 -0.63
C GLU A 274 -62.32 -15.33 -1.58
N GLN A 275 -62.71 -15.56 -2.84
CA GLN A 275 -62.92 -14.52 -3.85
C GLN A 275 -64.38 -14.43 -4.32
N LEU A 276 -65.24 -14.04 -3.38
CA LEU A 276 -66.70 -13.98 -3.51
C LEU A 276 -67.24 -13.11 -4.67
N TYR A 277 -66.48 -12.11 -5.12
CA TYR A 277 -66.89 -11.18 -6.19
C TYR A 277 -66.27 -11.50 -7.55
N SER A 278 -65.27 -12.40 -7.61
CA SER A 278 -64.59 -12.78 -8.85
C SER A 278 -65.19 -14.04 -9.47
N HIS A 279 -65.86 -14.86 -8.67
CA HIS A 279 -66.45 -16.14 -9.09
C HIS A 279 -67.98 -16.12 -9.08
N GLY A 280 -68.57 -17.07 -9.80
CA GLY A 280 -70.01 -17.19 -9.95
C GLY A 280 -70.70 -17.78 -8.72
N ILE A 281 -72.03 -17.64 -8.68
CA ILE A 281 -72.89 -18.31 -7.71
C ILE A 281 -73.58 -19.47 -8.44
N LYS A 282 -73.46 -20.68 -7.91
CA LYS A 282 -74.10 -21.87 -8.47
C LYS A 282 -75.47 -22.09 -7.82
N TYR A 283 -76.50 -22.18 -8.65
CA TYR A 283 -77.85 -22.50 -8.22
C TYR A 283 -78.20 -23.93 -8.65
N SER A 284 -78.58 -24.77 -7.70
CA SER A 284 -78.92 -26.18 -7.93
C SER A 284 -80.30 -26.50 -7.35
N THR A 285 -81.16 -27.14 -8.14
CA THR A 285 -82.54 -27.48 -7.73
C THR A 285 -82.83 -28.95 -7.98
N MET A 286 -83.53 -29.56 -7.03
CA MET A 286 -84.12 -30.88 -7.14
C MET A 286 -85.63 -30.73 -7.32
N PRO A 287 -86.17 -30.98 -8.53
CA PRO A 287 -87.61 -30.99 -8.76
C PRO A 287 -88.29 -32.11 -7.95
N PRO A 288 -89.56 -31.92 -7.54
CA PRO A 288 -90.29 -32.92 -6.78
C PRO A 288 -90.37 -34.26 -7.53
N GLY A 289 -90.12 -35.37 -6.82
CA GLY A 289 -90.15 -36.73 -7.40
C GLY A 289 -88.92 -37.15 -8.22
N LYS A 290 -87.88 -36.31 -8.33
CA LYS A 290 -86.61 -36.63 -9.01
C LYS A 290 -85.43 -36.76 -8.03
N ARG A 291 -84.45 -37.60 -8.37
CA ARG A 291 -83.18 -37.76 -7.64
C ARG A 291 -82.12 -36.79 -8.20
N TYR A 292 -81.09 -36.52 -7.39
CA TYR A 292 -79.92 -35.71 -7.77
C TYR A 292 -79.06 -36.48 -8.76
#